data_AF-A0A948EV28-F1
#
_entry.id   AF-A0A948EV28-F1
#
_cell.length_a   1.000
_cell.length_b   1.000
_cell.length_c   1.000
_cell.angle_alpha   90.00
_cell.angle_beta   90.00
_cell.angle_gamma   90.00
#
_symmetry.space_group_name_H-M   'P 1'
#
loop_
_entity.id
_entity.type
_entity.pdbx_description
1 polymer ?
#
loop_
_entity_poly.entity_id
_entity_poly.type
_entity_poly.pdbx_seq_one_letter_code
_entity_poly.pdbx_strand_id
1 'polypeptide(L)'
;MLRRLMVLWLGAHLSATAAAGLPKAAPHLDSHGQAAYQSFLSAAAPRAFAIAPGGAHAWAAEAVSEEAAEEQALEACRRHSEQACMLFAVNGHQVFDGKR
;
A
#
# COMPACT_ATOMS: atom_id res chain seq x y z
N MET A 1 48.02 36.43 29.94
CA MET A 1 46.58 36.41 30.29
C MET A 1 45.91 35.28 29.52
N LEU A 2 45.26 34.40 30.27
CA LEU A 2 44.60 33.16 29.86
C LEU A 2 43.25 33.45 29.17
N ARG A 3 42.83 32.57 28.23
CA ARG A 3 41.46 32.26 27.72
C ARG A 3 41.49 32.29 26.18
N ARG A 4 40.98 31.29 25.44
CA ARG A 4 40.24 30.06 25.75
C ARG A 4 40.30 29.24 24.45
N LEU A 5 40.57 27.94 24.55
CA LEU A 5 40.29 27.00 23.47
C LEU A 5 38.81 27.11 23.07
N MET A 6 38.52 27.47 21.82
CA MET A 6 37.22 27.20 21.21
C MET A 6 37.35 25.91 20.41
N VAL A 7 37.09 24.80 21.09
CA VAL A 7 36.79 23.53 20.45
C VAL A 7 35.38 23.67 19.85
N LEU A 8 35.30 23.91 18.55
CA LEU A 8 34.05 23.90 17.80
C LEU A 8 33.62 22.44 17.60
N TRP A 9 32.97 21.88 18.61
CA TRP A 9 32.04 20.77 18.42
C TRP A 9 30.79 21.34 17.74
N LEU A 10 30.53 21.03 16.48
CA LEU A 10 29.18 21.09 15.92
C LEU A 10 28.94 19.82 15.12
N GLY A 11 28.11 18.95 15.71
CA GLY A 11 28.01 17.55 15.39
C GLY A 11 27.49 17.24 13.99
N ALA A 12 27.87 16.07 13.51
CA ALA A 12 27.24 15.42 12.37
C ALA A 12 25.75 15.18 12.67
N HIS A 13 24.88 16.00 12.10
CA HIS A 13 23.44 15.77 12.14
C HIS A 13 23.11 14.65 11.14
N LEU A 14 23.11 13.41 11.61
CA LEU A 14 22.53 12.29 10.86
C LEU A 14 21.00 12.42 10.96
N SER A 15 20.39 13.15 10.03
CA SER A 15 18.94 13.16 9.91
C SER A 15 18.46 11.79 9.47
N ALA A 16 17.94 10.99 10.40
CA ALA A 16 17.22 9.77 10.09
C ALA A 16 15.90 10.15 9.39
N THR A 17 15.85 9.96 8.07
CA THR A 17 14.59 10.04 7.33
C THR A 17 13.66 8.92 7.81
N ALA A 18 12.44 9.29 8.19
CA ALA A 18 11.41 8.32 8.56
C ALA A 18 11.21 7.30 7.43
N ALA A 19 11.39 6.03 7.74
CA ALA A 19 10.98 4.95 6.86
C ALA A 19 9.45 4.97 6.79
N ALA A 20 8.88 5.58 5.74
CA ALA A 20 7.50 5.31 5.37
C ALA A 20 7.41 3.78 5.21
N GLY A 21 6.58 3.15 6.04
CA GLY A 21 6.49 1.69 6.10
C GLY A 21 6.28 1.13 4.70
N LEU A 22 7.07 0.13 4.33
CA LEU A 22 6.89 -0.55 3.05
C LEU A 22 5.44 -1.07 2.97
N PRO A 23 4.77 -0.94 1.81
CA PRO A 23 3.46 -1.53 1.63
C PRO A 23 3.57 -3.03 1.91
N LYS A 24 2.87 -3.49 2.95
CA LYS A 24 2.84 -4.90 3.33
C LYS A 24 2.28 -5.72 2.17
N ALA A 25 2.88 -6.89 1.93
CA ALA A 25 2.37 -7.82 0.93
C ALA A 25 0.91 -8.19 1.24
N ALA A 26 0.06 -8.15 0.21
CA ALA A 26 -1.30 -8.65 0.30
C ALA A 26 -1.29 -10.18 0.54
N PRO A 27 -2.10 -10.69 1.49
CA PRO A 27 -2.11 -12.10 1.84
C PRO A 27 -2.75 -12.96 0.74
N HIS A 28 -2.44 -14.25 0.74
CA HIS A 28 -3.05 -15.27 -0.14
C HIS A 28 -2.86 -15.06 -1.66
N LEU A 29 -1.97 -14.17 -2.09
CA LEU A 29 -1.67 -13.97 -3.51
C LEU A 29 -0.60 -14.93 -4.01
N ASP A 30 -0.89 -15.60 -5.14
CA ASP A 30 0.10 -16.29 -5.96
C ASP A 30 0.98 -15.27 -6.74
N SER A 31 1.85 -15.76 -7.63
CA SER A 31 2.74 -14.89 -8.40
C SER A 31 1.98 -13.90 -9.30
N HIS A 32 0.83 -14.31 -9.86
CA HIS A 32 0.00 -13.43 -10.68
C HIS A 32 -0.63 -12.33 -9.82
N GLY A 33 -1.18 -12.69 -8.66
CA GLY A 33 -1.73 -11.73 -7.70
C GLY A 33 -0.68 -10.75 -7.21
N GLN A 34 0.54 -11.22 -6.92
CA GLN A 34 1.64 -10.33 -6.51
C GLN A 34 1.98 -9.32 -7.61
N ALA A 35 2.04 -9.74 -8.88
CA ALA A 35 2.27 -8.84 -10.01
C ALA A 35 1.13 -7.81 -10.17
N ALA A 36 -0.12 -8.24 -10.00
CA ALA A 36 -1.28 -7.35 -9.99
C ALA A 36 -1.19 -6.32 -8.85
N TYR A 37 -0.77 -6.74 -7.66
CA TYR A 37 -0.60 -5.84 -6.52
C TYR A 37 0.51 -4.80 -6.78
N GLN A 38 1.62 -5.19 -7.39
CA GLN A 38 2.67 -4.23 -7.80
C GLN A 38 2.17 -3.22 -8.84
N SER A 39 1.33 -3.67 -9.77
CA SER A 39 0.69 -2.80 -10.77
C SER A 39 -0.23 -1.78 -10.09
N PHE A 40 -1.06 -2.23 -9.15
CA PHE A 40 -1.90 -1.36 -8.32
C PHE A 40 -1.08 -0.33 -7.52
N LEU A 41 0.04 -0.73 -6.92
CA LEU A 41 0.87 0.20 -6.13
C LEU A 41 1.42 1.34 -7.00
N SER A 42 1.67 1.08 -8.28
CA SER A 42 2.21 2.04 -9.25
C SER A 42 1.15 2.82 -10.02
N ALA A 43 -0.13 2.46 -9.88
CA ALA A 43 -1.21 3.07 -10.63
C ALA A 43 -1.59 4.47 -10.09
N ALA A 44 -2.17 5.30 -10.95
CA ALA A 44 -2.66 6.62 -10.55
C ALA A 44 -3.90 6.51 -9.64
N ALA A 45 -3.99 7.43 -8.67
CA ALA A 45 -5.17 7.59 -7.83
C ALA A 45 -6.29 8.30 -8.60
N PRO A 46 -7.58 8.12 -8.21
CA PRO A 46 -8.08 7.21 -7.18
C PRO A 46 -7.97 5.73 -7.57
N ARG A 47 -7.55 4.87 -6.63
CA ARG A 47 -7.34 3.42 -6.85
C ARG A 47 -7.70 2.57 -5.64
N ALA A 48 -8.13 1.35 -5.87
CA ALA A 48 -8.40 0.37 -4.83
C ALA A 48 -8.02 -1.06 -5.28
N PHE A 49 -7.66 -1.90 -4.31
CA PHE A 49 -7.30 -3.30 -4.48
C PHE A 49 -8.17 -4.17 -3.59
N ALA A 50 -8.85 -5.15 -4.16
CA ALA A 50 -9.68 -6.11 -3.44
C ALA A 50 -9.11 -7.52 -3.54
N ILE A 51 -9.27 -8.29 -2.47
CA ILE A 51 -8.85 -9.70 -2.38
C ILE A 51 -9.99 -10.56 -1.82
N ALA A 52 -9.92 -11.87 -2.08
CA ALA A 52 -10.73 -12.89 -1.41
C ALA A 52 -9.87 -14.10 -1.02
N PRO A 53 -10.32 -14.92 -0.05
CA PRO A 53 -9.69 -16.22 0.23
C PRO A 53 -9.50 -17.05 -1.04
N GLY A 54 -8.38 -17.77 -1.13
CA GLY A 54 -8.03 -18.56 -2.31
C GLY A 54 -7.31 -17.79 -3.43
N GLY A 55 -7.00 -16.50 -3.22
CA GLY A 55 -6.09 -15.74 -4.08
C GLY A 55 -6.75 -14.95 -5.21
N ALA A 56 -8.08 -14.98 -5.30
CA ALA A 56 -8.81 -14.08 -6.18
C ALA A 56 -8.58 -12.63 -5.76
N HIS A 57 -8.38 -11.77 -6.75
CA HIS A 57 -8.05 -10.37 -6.56
C HIS A 57 -8.54 -9.56 -7.77
N ALA A 58 -8.73 -8.26 -7.55
CA ALA A 58 -8.93 -7.29 -8.62
C ALA A 58 -8.55 -5.90 -8.13
N TRP A 59 -8.32 -4.99 -9.06
CA TRP A 59 -8.04 -3.59 -8.73
C TRP A 59 -8.62 -2.65 -9.77
N ALA A 60 -8.85 -1.42 -9.34
CA ALA A 60 -9.28 -0.30 -10.17
C ALA A 60 -8.36 0.89 -9.90
N ALA A 61 -8.18 1.76 -10.89
CA ALA A 61 -7.39 2.98 -10.82
C ALA A 61 -7.97 4.05 -11.73
N GLU A 62 -7.52 5.30 -11.56
CA GLU A 62 -8.01 6.46 -12.31
C GLU A 62 -9.54 6.59 -12.28
N ALA A 63 -10.16 6.12 -11.20
CA ALA A 63 -11.61 6.20 -11.03
C ALA A 63 -12.05 7.65 -10.77
N VAL A 64 -13.33 7.93 -10.98
CA VAL A 64 -13.87 9.28 -10.77
C VAL A 64 -13.86 9.74 -9.31
N SER A 65 -13.77 8.80 -8.37
CA SER A 65 -13.65 9.05 -6.93
C SER A 65 -13.01 7.84 -6.22
N GLU A 66 -12.63 8.01 -4.95
CA GLU A 66 -12.15 6.90 -4.10
C GLU A 66 -13.23 5.82 -3.94
N GLU A 67 -14.46 6.22 -3.61
CA GLU A 67 -15.62 5.32 -3.50
C GLU A 67 -15.89 4.54 -4.80
N ALA A 68 -15.77 5.19 -5.96
CA ALA A 68 -15.91 4.52 -7.24
C ALA A 68 -14.78 3.48 -7.47
N ALA A 69 -13.54 3.78 -7.07
CA ALA A 69 -12.45 2.82 -7.16
C ALA A 69 -12.71 1.59 -6.28
N GLU A 70 -13.20 1.80 -5.05
CA GLU A 70 -13.55 0.74 -4.11
C GLU A 70 -14.64 -0.17 -4.66
N GLU A 71 -15.75 0.39 -5.14
CA GLU A 71 -16.86 -0.35 -5.72
C GLU A 71 -16.41 -1.17 -6.94
N GLN A 72 -15.66 -0.55 -7.85
CA GLN A 72 -15.15 -1.20 -9.07
C GLN A 72 -14.21 -2.36 -8.73
N ALA A 73 -13.29 -2.18 -7.77
CA ALA A 73 -12.37 -3.23 -7.35
C ALA A 73 -13.12 -4.42 -6.73
N LEU A 74 -14.11 -4.14 -5.86
CA LEU A 74 -14.93 -5.18 -5.23
C LEU A 74 -15.79 -5.92 -6.26
N GLU A 75 -16.43 -5.21 -7.18
CA GLU A 75 -17.23 -5.81 -8.25
C GLU A 75 -16.38 -6.70 -9.16
N ALA A 76 -15.23 -6.19 -9.59
CA ALA A 76 -14.31 -6.96 -10.41
C ALA A 76 -13.83 -8.23 -9.70
N CYS A 77 -13.51 -8.15 -8.40
CA CYS A 77 -13.10 -9.31 -7.60
C CYS A 77 -14.20 -10.37 -7.51
N ARG A 78 -15.46 -9.97 -7.29
CA ARG A 78 -16.61 -10.90 -7.18
C ARG A 78 -16.85 -11.71 -8.45
N ARG A 79 -16.37 -11.26 -9.61
CA ARG A 79 -16.44 -12.04 -10.86
C ARG A 79 -15.50 -13.24 -10.88
N HIS A 80 -14.51 -13.28 -9.98
CA HIS A 80 -13.46 -14.30 -9.93
C HIS A 80 -13.51 -15.16 -8.66
N SER A 81 -14.50 -14.95 -7.79
CA SER A 81 -14.58 -15.61 -6.48
C SER A 81 -16.03 -15.71 -5.99
N GLU A 82 -16.40 -16.90 -5.50
CA GLU A 82 -17.62 -17.11 -4.72
C GLU A 82 -17.43 -16.74 -3.24
N GLN A 83 -16.17 -16.60 -2.79
CA GLN A 83 -15.83 -16.11 -1.45
C GLN A 83 -15.98 -14.59 -1.38
N ALA A 84 -16.26 -14.09 -0.17
CA ALA A 84 -16.43 -12.66 0.06
C ALA A 84 -15.15 -11.87 -0.27
N CYS A 85 -15.27 -10.94 -1.22
CA CYS A 85 -14.23 -9.98 -1.54
C CYS A 85 -14.19 -8.83 -0.52
N MET A 86 -12.99 -8.37 -0.19
CA MET A 86 -12.74 -7.28 0.74
C MET A 86 -11.66 -6.34 0.20
N LEU A 87 -11.78 -5.04 0.47
CA LEU A 87 -10.80 -4.00 0.09
C LEU A 87 -9.48 -4.11 0.88
N PHE A 88 -8.40 -4.64 0.31
CA PHE A 88 -7.13 -4.70 1.03
C PHE A 88 -6.46 -3.34 1.16
N ALA A 89 -6.46 -2.54 0.09
CA ALA A 89 -5.79 -1.24 0.06
C ALA A 89 -6.53 -0.23 -0.83
N VAL A 90 -6.51 1.03 -0.41
CA VAL A 90 -7.08 2.19 -1.10
C VAL A 90 -6.01 3.27 -1.19
N ASN A 91 -5.75 3.77 -2.40
CA ASN A 91 -4.71 4.76 -2.69
C ASN A 91 -3.30 4.38 -2.18
N GLY A 92 -3.02 3.08 -2.08
CA GLY A 92 -1.75 2.53 -1.58
C GLY A 92 -1.70 2.38 -0.05
N HIS A 93 -2.74 2.80 0.65
CA HIS A 93 -2.90 2.62 2.10
C HIS A 93 -3.69 1.35 2.37
N GLN A 94 -3.18 0.50 3.25
CA GLN A 94 -3.93 -0.67 3.71
C GLN A 94 -5.11 -0.26 4.58
N VAL A 95 -6.26 -0.85 4.32
CA VAL A 95 -7.48 -0.61 5.11
C VAL A 95 -7.84 -1.82 6.00
N PHE A 96 -7.25 -3.00 5.75
CA PHE A 96 -7.20 -4.12 6.71
C PHE A 96 -5.99 -5.05 6.45
N ASP A 97 -5.63 -5.92 7.41
CA ASP A 97 -4.39 -6.73 7.37
C ASP A 97 -4.54 -8.18 6.87
N GLY A 98 -5.77 -8.61 6.62
CA GLY A 98 -6.19 -9.78 5.83
C GLY A 98 -5.86 -11.14 6.40
N LYS A 99 -5.67 -11.24 7.73
CA LYS A 99 -5.29 -12.46 8.43
C LYS A 99 -6.47 -13.36 8.88
N ARG A 100 -7.62 -13.35 8.21
CA ARG A 100 -8.77 -14.17 8.66
C ARG A 100 -8.76 -15.58 8.12
#